data_AF-A0A1F2RAT6-F1
#
_entry.id   AF-A0A1F2RAT6-F1
#
_cell.length_a   1.000
_cell.length_b   1.000
_cell.length_c   1.000
_cell.angle_alpha   90.00
_cell.angle_beta   90.00
_cell.angle_gamma   90.00
#
_symmetry.space_group_name_H-M   'P 1'
#
loop_
_entity.id
_entity.type
_entity.pdbx_description
1 polymer ?
#
loop_
_entity_poly.entity_id
_entity_poly.type
_entity_poly.pdbx_seq_one_letter_code
_entity_poly.pdbx_strand_id
1 'polypeptide(L)'
;MKAGYALLAATILALPLHVHGQGRGAPPPRTPKAAAPIDLTGYWVAVVTEDWRYRMVTPTKGDYQGVPMTAEARRVAEAWKPEADQAAGQQCKSYGAPAR
;
A
#
# COMPACT_ATOMS: atom_id res chain seq x y z
N MET A 1 33.25 -34.02 53.88
CA MET A 1 33.20 -33.00 52.80
C MET A 1 33.14 -33.58 51.38
N LYS A 2 33.85 -34.68 51.04
CA LYS A 2 33.84 -35.26 49.68
C LYS A 2 32.51 -35.90 49.25
N ALA A 3 31.78 -36.54 50.17
CA ALA A 3 30.49 -37.18 49.89
C ALA A 3 29.36 -36.19 49.56
N GLY A 4 29.41 -34.98 50.11
CA GLY A 4 28.43 -33.92 49.83
C GLY A 4 28.54 -33.39 48.41
N TYR A 5 29.77 -33.26 47.88
CA TYR A 5 30.00 -32.88 46.48
C TYR A 5 29.56 -33.98 45.51
N ALA A 6 29.72 -35.26 45.88
CA ALA A 6 29.26 -36.37 45.06
C ALA A 6 27.72 -36.43 44.98
N LEU A 7 27.02 -36.17 46.10
CA LEU A 7 25.56 -36.08 46.09
C LEU A 7 25.07 -34.88 45.28
N LEU A 8 25.69 -33.70 45.45
CA LEU A 8 25.32 -32.50 44.69
C LEU A 8 25.54 -32.66 43.18
N ALA A 9 26.63 -33.31 42.78
CA ALA A 9 26.94 -33.60 41.39
C ALA A 9 25.95 -34.59 40.77
N ALA A 10 25.49 -35.59 41.54
CA ALA A 10 24.50 -36.55 41.09
C ALA A 10 23.11 -35.90 40.89
N THR A 11 22.74 -34.92 41.72
CA THR A 11 21.45 -34.20 41.57
C THR A 11 21.42 -33.28 40.35
N ILE A 12 22.55 -32.68 39.97
CA ILE A 12 22.66 -31.82 38.77
C ILE A 12 22.54 -32.66 37.49
N LEU A 13 23.06 -33.90 37.48
CA LEU A 13 22.98 -34.80 36.32
C LEU A 13 21.59 -35.42 36.10
N ALA A 14 20.73 -35.42 37.13
CA ALA A 14 19.40 -36.03 37.10
C ALA A 14 18.26 -35.05 36.73
N LEU A 15 18.56 -33.76 36.51
CA LEU A 15 17.57 -32.81 36.03
C LEU A 15 17.24 -33.11 34.56
N PRO A 16 15.98 -33.43 34.22
CA PRO A 16 15.59 -33.58 32.82
C PRO A 16 15.69 -32.21 32.16
N LEU A 17 16.72 -32.04 31.32
CA LEU A 17 16.76 -30.98 30.33
C LEU A 17 15.51 -31.12 29.48
N HIS A 18 14.53 -30.24 29.70
CA HIS A 18 13.41 -30.08 28.79
C HIS A 18 13.98 -29.47 27.51
N VAL A 19 14.47 -30.32 26.62
CA VAL A 19 14.73 -29.95 25.24
C VAL A 19 13.36 -29.62 24.67
N HIS A 20 13.03 -28.33 24.61
CA HIS A 20 12.01 -27.85 23.70
C HIS A 20 12.52 -28.15 22.30
N GLY A 21 12.29 -29.39 21.84
CA GLY A 21 12.48 -29.76 20.45
C GLY A 21 11.79 -28.69 19.63
N GLN A 22 12.55 -28.05 18.74
CA GLN A 22 12.13 -26.92 17.93
C GLN A 22 10.67 -27.13 17.56
N GLY A 23 9.79 -26.27 18.11
CA GLY A 23 8.34 -26.42 17.96
C GLY A 23 8.05 -26.73 16.51
N ARG A 24 7.25 -27.79 16.27
CA ARG A 24 6.81 -28.25 14.95
C ARG A 24 6.81 -27.07 14.01
N GLY A 25 7.76 -27.03 13.06
CA GLY A 25 8.11 -25.84 12.30
C GLY A 25 6.85 -25.10 11.88
N ALA A 26 6.88 -23.77 11.97
CA ALA A 26 5.74 -22.94 11.59
C ALA A 26 5.16 -23.46 10.27
N PRO A 27 3.82 -23.61 10.18
CA PRO A 27 3.22 -24.13 8.97
C PRO A 27 3.76 -23.34 7.77
N PRO A 28 4.03 -24.03 6.64
CA PRO A 28 4.61 -23.38 5.48
C PRO A 28 3.79 -22.13 5.12
N PRO A 29 4.44 -21.03 4.74
CA PRO A 29 3.73 -19.79 4.43
C PRO A 29 2.69 -20.05 3.33
N ARG A 30 1.51 -19.44 3.49
CA ARG A 30 0.45 -19.50 2.46
C ARG A 30 0.99 -18.94 1.15
N THR A 31 0.53 -19.50 0.03
CA THR A 31 0.83 -18.90 -1.29
C THR A 31 0.25 -17.49 -1.35
N PRO A 32 0.84 -16.56 -2.14
CA PRO A 32 0.31 -15.21 -2.28
C PRO A 32 -1.18 -15.18 -2.65
N LYS A 33 -1.60 -16.08 -3.56
CA LYS A 33 -3.03 -16.23 -3.92
C LYS A 33 -3.88 -16.63 -2.73
N ALA A 34 -3.44 -17.60 -1.93
CA ALA A 34 -4.19 -18.05 -0.75
C ALA A 34 -4.16 -17.02 0.38
N ALA A 35 -3.18 -16.13 0.44
CA ALA A 35 -3.06 -15.09 1.46
C ALA A 35 -3.80 -13.78 1.10
N ALA A 36 -4.25 -13.63 -0.15
CA ALA A 36 -4.96 -12.44 -0.60
C ALA A 36 -6.27 -12.24 0.21
N PRO A 37 -6.59 -11.01 0.64
CA PRO A 37 -7.81 -10.74 1.42
C PRO A 37 -9.08 -10.88 0.58
N ILE A 38 -8.98 -10.76 -0.75
CA ILE A 38 -10.07 -10.88 -1.71
C ILE A 38 -9.59 -11.58 -2.99
N ASP A 39 -10.51 -12.21 -3.70
CA ASP A 39 -10.27 -12.79 -5.03
C ASP A 39 -10.62 -11.76 -6.11
N LEU A 40 -9.64 -11.39 -6.95
CA LEU A 40 -9.79 -10.44 -8.05
C LEU A 40 -10.03 -11.14 -9.41
N THR A 41 -10.31 -12.45 -9.41
CA THR A 41 -10.66 -13.17 -10.64
C THR A 41 -12.04 -12.78 -11.14
N GLY A 42 -12.21 -12.76 -12.46
CA GLY A 42 -13.47 -12.43 -13.12
C GLY A 42 -13.27 -11.60 -14.39
N TYR A 43 -14.38 -11.09 -14.91
CA TYR A 43 -14.36 -10.17 -16.05
C TYR A 43 -14.28 -8.73 -15.56
N TRP A 44 -13.29 -8.01 -16.06
CA TRP A 44 -13.10 -6.59 -15.78
C TRP A 44 -13.45 -5.80 -17.02
N VAL A 45 -14.36 -4.84 -16.87
CA VAL A 45 -14.77 -3.93 -17.95
C VAL A 45 -14.55 -2.49 -17.50
N ALA A 46 -14.12 -1.64 -18.43
CA ALA A 46 -14.09 -0.21 -18.18
C ALA A 46 -15.54 0.31 -18.14
N VAL A 47 -15.94 0.91 -17.03
CA VAL A 47 -17.22 1.59 -16.93
C VAL A 47 -17.08 2.98 -17.57
N VAL A 48 -17.79 3.19 -18.68
CA VAL A 48 -17.86 4.50 -19.35
C VAL A 48 -19.11 5.21 -18.85
N THR A 49 -18.94 6.11 -17.88
CA THR A 49 -20.00 7.01 -17.41
C THR A 49 -19.87 8.39 -18.06
N GLU A 50 -20.80 9.31 -17.78
CA GLU A 50 -20.69 10.73 -18.16
C GLU A 50 -19.37 11.37 -17.71
N ASP A 51 -18.82 10.90 -16.58
CA ASP A 51 -17.56 11.39 -16.02
C ASP A 51 -16.31 10.71 -16.61
N TRP A 52 -16.46 9.75 -17.52
CA TRP A 52 -15.33 9.04 -18.13
C TRP A 52 -14.32 10.00 -18.76
N ARG A 53 -14.79 11.12 -19.33
CA ARG A 53 -13.94 12.20 -19.86
C ARG A 53 -12.94 12.70 -18.82
N TYR A 54 -13.39 12.96 -17.59
CA TYR A 54 -12.55 13.51 -16.51
C TYR A 54 -11.55 12.50 -15.95
N ARG A 55 -11.78 11.20 -16.18
CA ARG A 55 -10.87 10.13 -15.72
C ARG A 55 -9.74 9.84 -16.70
N MET A 56 -9.88 10.24 -17.96
CA MET A 56 -8.93 9.94 -19.02
C MET A 56 -8.18 11.17 -19.50
N VAL A 57 -8.84 12.32 -19.48
CA VAL A 57 -8.34 13.55 -20.07
C VAL A 57 -8.28 14.64 -19.01
N THR A 58 -7.15 15.32 -18.93
CA THR A 58 -6.99 16.51 -18.11
C THR A 58 -7.97 17.60 -18.57
N PRO A 59 -8.85 18.13 -17.69
CA PRO A 59 -9.75 19.22 -18.06
C PRO A 59 -9.00 20.47 -18.52
N THR A 60 -9.62 21.27 -19.38
CA THR A 60 -9.07 22.58 -19.75
C THR A 60 -9.06 23.50 -18.54
N LYS A 61 -8.13 24.47 -18.50
CA LYS A 61 -8.11 25.48 -17.44
C LYS A 61 -9.48 26.17 -17.36
N GLY A 62 -10.06 26.18 -16.15
CA GLY A 62 -11.37 26.78 -15.88
C GLY A 62 -12.54 25.80 -15.93
N ASP A 63 -12.34 24.57 -16.39
CA ASP A 63 -13.33 23.49 -16.31
C ASP A 63 -13.31 22.87 -14.90
N TYR A 64 -14.30 23.25 -14.10
CA TYR A 64 -14.48 22.77 -12.71
C TYR A 64 -15.76 21.94 -12.56
N GLN A 65 -16.27 21.36 -13.65
CA GLN A 65 -17.52 20.60 -13.60
C GLN A 65 -17.43 19.45 -12.59
N GLY A 66 -18.46 19.31 -11.75
CA GLY A 66 -18.53 18.27 -10.71
C GLY A 66 -17.68 18.54 -9.47
N VAL A 67 -16.89 19.62 -9.43
CA VAL A 67 -16.13 20.04 -8.25
C VAL A 67 -16.90 21.12 -7.50
N PRO A 68 -17.33 20.90 -6.24
CA PRO A 68 -17.90 21.95 -5.42
C PRO A 68 -16.83 23.02 -5.10
N MET A 69 -17.01 24.23 -5.64
CA MET A 69 -16.03 25.31 -5.52
C MET A 69 -16.51 26.41 -4.59
N THR A 70 -15.67 26.78 -3.61
CA THR A 70 -15.80 28.06 -2.89
C THR A 70 -15.14 29.19 -3.70
N ALA A 71 -15.39 30.45 -3.32
CA ALA A 71 -14.71 31.59 -3.95
C ALA A 71 -13.18 31.51 -3.84
N GLU A 72 -12.67 31.08 -2.68
CA GLU A 72 -11.23 30.92 -2.47
C GLU A 72 -10.66 29.77 -3.31
N ALA A 73 -11.37 28.64 -3.40
CA ALA A 73 -10.95 27.53 -4.25
C ALA A 73 -10.85 27.97 -5.72
N ARG A 74 -11.82 28.78 -6.19
CA ARG A 74 -11.82 29.31 -7.56
C ARG A 74 -10.63 30.23 -7.79
N ARG A 75 -10.33 31.13 -6.84
CA ARG A 75 -9.17 32.03 -6.91
C ARG A 75 -7.85 31.26 -7.05
N VAL A 76 -7.66 30.22 -6.25
CA VAL A 76 -6.45 29.38 -6.29
C VAL A 76 -6.35 28.64 -7.64
N ALA A 77 -7.46 28.06 -8.11
CA ALA A 77 -7.49 27.32 -9.35
C ALA A 77 -7.26 28.22 -10.58
N GLU A 78 -7.74 29.46 -10.56
CA GLU A 78 -7.55 30.44 -11.64
C GLU A 78 -6.10 30.98 -11.68
N ALA A 79 -5.40 30.99 -10.54
CA ALA A 79 -4.01 31.43 -10.44
C ALA A 79 -3.01 30.47 -11.10
N TRP A 80 -3.36 29.20 -11.28
CA TRP A 80 -2.51 28.21 -11.95
C TRP A 80 -2.32 28.55 -13.43
N LYS A 81 -1.07 28.48 -13.95
CA LYS A 81 -0.75 28.76 -15.35
C LYS A 81 -0.13 27.53 -16.02
N PRO A 82 -0.88 26.76 -16.84
CA PRO A 82 -0.37 25.54 -17.46
C PRO A 82 0.81 25.80 -18.41
N GLU A 83 0.90 26.99 -19.02
CA GLU A 83 1.98 27.37 -19.91
C GLU A 83 3.32 27.49 -19.16
N ALA A 84 3.28 27.92 -17.90
CA ALA A 84 4.47 28.01 -17.05
C ALA A 84 5.00 26.60 -16.72
N ASP A 85 4.11 25.65 -16.44
CA ASP A 85 4.49 24.26 -16.21
C ASP A 85 5.04 23.61 -17.49
N GLN A 86 4.46 23.89 -18.66
CA GLN A 86 5.00 23.41 -19.94
C GLN A 86 6.40 23.98 -20.21
N ALA A 87 6.59 25.30 -20.04
CA ALA A 87 7.90 25.93 -20.22
C ALA A 87 8.96 25.38 -19.25
N ALA A 88 8.54 25.00 -18.05
CA ALA A 88 9.40 24.38 -17.04
C ALA A 88 9.60 22.86 -17.20
N GLY A 89 9.00 22.23 -18.22
CA GLY A 89 9.08 20.77 -18.42
C GLY A 89 8.30 19.96 -17.37
N GLN A 90 7.29 20.56 -16.75
CA GLN A 90 6.48 20.01 -15.66
C GLN A 90 5.06 19.64 -16.11
N GLN A 91 4.84 19.40 -17.40
CA GLN A 91 3.55 19.01 -17.97
C GLN A 91 2.92 17.77 -17.31
N CYS A 92 3.74 16.91 -16.68
CA CYS A 92 3.27 15.75 -15.93
C CYS A 92 2.51 16.09 -14.64
N LYS A 93 2.66 17.30 -14.07
CA LYS A 93 1.96 17.73 -12.85
C LYS A 93 0.44 17.72 -12.99
N SER A 94 -0.07 17.77 -14.21
CA SER A 94 -1.51 17.78 -14.46
C SER A 94 -2.14 16.39 -14.52
N TYR A 95 -1.36 15.30 -14.35
CA TYR A 95 -1.77 13.89 -14.27
C TYR A 95 -3.04 13.52 -15.08
N GLY A 96 -2.94 13.50 -16.41
CA GLY A 96 -3.99 13.01 -17.32
C GLY A 96 -3.52 13.08 -18.77
N ALA A 97 -4.24 12.42 -19.70
CA ALA A 97 -3.95 12.61 -21.12
C ALA A 97 -4.25 14.06 -21.52
N PRO A 98 -3.47 14.67 -22.44
CA PRO A 98 -3.72 16.04 -22.86
C PRO A 98 -5.13 16.18 -23.48
N ALA A 99 -5.91 17.16 -23.01
CA ALA A 99 -7.09 17.62 -23.73
C ALA A 99 -6.70 18.28 -25.06
N ARG A 100 -7.62 18.24 -26.02
CA ARG A 100 -7.48 18.97 -27.29
C ARG A 100 -7.73 20.46 -27.09
#